data_AF-A0A352NK55-F1
#
_entry.id   AF-A0A352NK55-F1
#
_cell.length_a   1.000
_cell.length_b   1.000
_cell.length_c   1.000
_cell.angle_alpha   90.00
_cell.angle_beta   90.00
_cell.angle_gamma   90.00
#
_symmetry.space_group_name_H-M   'P 1'
#
loop_
_entity.id
_entity.type
_entity.pdbx_description
1 polymer ?
#
loop_
_entity_poly.entity_id
_entity_poly.type
_entity_poly.pdbx_seq_one_letter_code
_entity_poly.pdbx_strand_id
1 'polypeptide(L)'
;PFWAWHTMEWKHRKPDLRRMEFRSYSGNQVCIELEVPDKYVLLSNEDMWHLVLNDGYYGDYSNEQEYEAEDKWYNSLLPAEQLRVKQKSWEKIFDVSPRENEWENRGKYIQATFWELRLDQVIEVRHFKGRKKY
;
A
#
# COMPACT_ATOMS: atom_id res chain seq x y z
N PRO A 1 8.57 -6.43 11.35
CA PRO A 1 8.04 -5.04 11.48
C PRO A 1 6.53 -5.12 11.73
N PHE A 2 5.91 -4.01 12.12
CA PHE A 2 4.47 -3.85 12.21
C PHE A 2 3.96 -3.10 10.98
N TRP A 3 2.75 -3.46 10.55
CA TRP A 3 2.05 -2.82 9.45
C TRP A 3 0.71 -2.30 9.96
N ALA A 4 0.39 -1.07 9.59
CA ALA A 4 -0.86 -0.42 9.93
C ALA A 4 -1.44 0.30 8.72
N TRP A 5 -2.76 0.47 8.71
CA TRP A 5 -3.42 1.34 7.75
C TRP A 5 -3.21 2.80 8.13
N HIS A 6 -2.58 3.59 7.25
CA HIS A 6 -2.51 5.04 7.39
C HIS A 6 -3.71 5.70 6.70
N THR A 7 -3.92 5.39 5.43
CA THR A 7 -5.02 5.94 4.62
C THR A 7 -5.79 4.80 3.98
N MET A 8 -7.12 4.87 4.04
CA MET A 8 -8.00 3.97 3.29
C MET A 8 -9.06 4.79 2.56
N GLU A 9 -9.31 4.47 1.29
CA GLU A 9 -10.29 5.18 0.45
C GLU A 9 -10.08 6.69 0.48
N TRP A 10 -8.83 7.12 0.28
CA TRP A 10 -8.43 8.53 0.24
C TRP A 10 -8.56 9.29 1.56
N LYS A 11 -8.92 8.60 2.66
CA LYS A 11 -9.19 9.24 3.95
C LYS A 11 -8.24 8.74 5.03
N HIS A 12 -7.45 9.65 5.57
CA HIS A 12 -6.68 9.42 6.79
C HIS A 12 -7.59 9.60 8.01
N ARG A 13 -8.28 8.53 8.37
CA ARG A 13 -9.17 8.45 9.53
C ARG A 13 -9.43 7.00 9.87
N LYS A 14 -10.05 6.77 11.03
CA LYS A 14 -10.63 5.47 11.39
C LYS A 14 -11.35 4.81 10.21
N PRO A 15 -10.98 3.57 9.84
CA PRO A 15 -11.66 2.86 8.78
C PRO A 15 -13.02 2.35 9.22
N ASP A 16 -13.93 2.17 8.26
CA ASP A 16 -15.19 1.47 8.52
C ASP A 16 -14.92 -0.03 8.68
N LEU A 17 -14.94 -0.52 9.93
CA LEU A 17 -14.68 -1.92 10.30
C LEU A 17 -15.73 -2.90 9.75
N ARG A 18 -16.77 -2.41 9.07
CA ARG A 18 -17.76 -3.23 8.36
C ARG A 18 -17.36 -3.48 6.91
N ARG A 19 -16.25 -2.94 6.40
CA ARG A 19 -15.81 -3.14 5.01
C ARG A 19 -15.20 -4.53 4.78
N MET A 20 -15.08 -4.93 3.51
CA MET A 20 -14.70 -6.29 3.12
C MET A 20 -13.31 -6.70 3.63
N GLU A 21 -12.39 -5.75 3.69
CA GLU A 21 -11.02 -5.88 4.19
C GLU A 21 -10.99 -6.38 5.66
N PHE A 22 -12.04 -6.10 6.44
CA PHE A 22 -12.16 -6.49 7.84
C PHE A 22 -13.21 -7.59 8.08
N ARG A 23 -13.89 -8.09 7.03
CA ARG A 23 -14.97 -9.08 7.17
C ARG A 23 -14.49 -10.51 7.31
N SER A 24 -13.24 -10.81 6.98
CA SER A 24 -12.70 -12.18 7.01
C SER A 24 -12.44 -12.71 8.42
N TYR A 25 -12.50 -11.85 9.43
CA TYR A 25 -12.27 -12.21 10.83
C TYR A 25 -13.59 -12.60 11.53
N SER A 26 -13.55 -13.66 12.34
CA SER A 26 -14.65 -14.06 13.23
C SER A 26 -14.32 -13.73 14.69
N GLY A 27 -15.35 -13.64 15.55
CA GLY A 27 -15.15 -13.46 16.98
C GLY A 27 -14.86 -12.02 17.40
N ASN A 28 -14.30 -11.86 18.60
CA ASN A 28 -13.95 -10.56 19.16
C ASN A 28 -12.65 -10.06 18.54
N GLN A 29 -12.69 -8.86 17.98
CA GLN A 29 -11.59 -8.23 17.27
C GLN A 29 -11.30 -6.86 17.88
N VAL A 30 -10.09 -6.36 17.66
CA VAL A 30 -9.64 -5.07 18.17
C VAL A 30 -9.02 -4.26 17.03
N CYS A 31 -9.41 -2.99 16.94
CA CYS A 31 -8.74 -1.98 16.13
C CYS A 31 -7.99 -1.03 17.07
N ILE A 32 -6.67 -0.98 16.93
CA ILE A 32 -5.78 -0.12 17.70
C ILE A 32 -5.44 1.08 16.83
N GLU A 33 -5.66 2.28 17.36
CA GLU A 33 -5.24 3.53 16.73
C GLU A 33 -3.97 4.03 17.40
N LEU A 34 -3.02 4.47 16.58
CA LEU A 34 -1.65 4.76 17.00
C LEU A 34 -1.25 6.18 16.58
N GLU A 35 -0.53 6.87 17.46
CA GLU A 35 0.21 8.09 17.15
C GLU A 35 1.71 7.77 17.18
N VAL A 36 2.32 7.67 16.00
CA VAL A 36 3.73 7.32 15.83
C VAL A 36 4.43 8.48 15.13
N PRO A 37 5.57 8.98 15.67
CA PRO A 37 6.31 10.04 15.01
C PRO A 37 6.79 9.61 13.60
N ASP A 38 6.65 10.50 12.62
CA ASP A 38 6.94 10.26 11.20
C ASP A 38 8.31 9.63 10.95
N LYS A 39 9.33 10.04 11.71
CA LYS A 39 10.71 9.50 11.59
C LYS A 39 10.82 7.99 11.86
N TYR A 40 9.80 7.38 12.45
CA TYR A 40 9.74 5.95 12.72
C TYR A 40 8.80 5.19 11.78
N VAL A 41 8.13 5.89 10.86
CA VAL A 41 7.13 5.34 9.95
C VAL A 41 7.61 5.48 8.52
N LEU A 42 7.55 4.37 7.78
CA LEU A 42 7.69 4.38 6.33
C LEU A 42 6.30 4.19 5.70
N LEU A 43 5.84 5.22 4.99
CA LEU A 43 4.61 5.16 4.22
C LEU A 43 4.86 4.57 2.83
N SER A 44 3.94 3.74 2.36
CA SER A 44 3.99 3.21 0.99
C SER A 44 2.60 2.91 0.45
N ASN A 45 2.49 2.90 -0.88
CA ASN A 45 1.32 2.48 -1.63
C ASN A 45 1.10 0.97 -1.42
N GLU A 46 0.04 0.61 -0.69
CA GLU A 46 -0.24 -0.79 -0.32
C GLU A 46 -0.53 -1.64 -1.55
N ASP A 47 -1.36 -1.13 -2.46
CA ASP A 47 -1.76 -1.84 -3.68
C ASP A 47 -0.55 -2.21 -4.53
N MET A 48 0.47 -1.35 -4.63
CA MET A 48 1.59 -1.53 -5.58
C MET A 48 2.70 -2.47 -5.09
N TRP A 49 2.64 -2.94 -3.83
CA TRP A 49 3.61 -3.95 -3.35
C TRP A 49 3.55 -5.25 -4.15
N HIS A 50 2.42 -5.58 -4.78
CA HIS A 50 2.33 -6.77 -5.62
C HIS A 50 3.33 -6.76 -6.79
N LEU A 51 3.72 -5.59 -7.31
CA LEU A 51 4.74 -5.51 -8.37
C LEU A 51 6.11 -5.91 -7.82
N VAL A 52 6.49 -5.34 -6.67
CA VAL A 52 7.79 -5.62 -6.04
C VAL A 52 7.89 -7.08 -5.61
N LEU A 53 6.84 -7.60 -4.96
CA LEU A 53 6.82 -8.96 -4.43
C LEU A 53 6.78 -10.04 -5.52
N ASN A 54 6.29 -9.72 -6.71
CA ASN A 54 6.24 -10.63 -7.86
C ASN A 54 7.32 -10.34 -8.91
N ASP A 55 8.37 -9.59 -8.56
CA ASP A 55 9.48 -9.25 -9.46
C ASP A 55 9.06 -8.51 -10.76
N GLY A 56 7.95 -7.77 -10.68
CA GLY A 56 7.35 -7.00 -11.76
C GLY A 56 7.99 -5.62 -11.95
N TYR A 57 7.87 -5.08 -13.17
CA TYR A 57 8.27 -3.73 -13.50
C TYR A 57 7.13 -2.73 -13.21
N TYR A 58 7.43 -1.66 -12.46
CA TYR A 58 6.48 -0.58 -12.18
C TYR A 58 6.67 0.57 -13.19
N GLY A 59 5.90 0.56 -14.28
CA GLY A 59 5.96 1.58 -15.33
C GLY A 59 5.36 2.94 -14.95
N ASP A 60 5.47 3.93 -15.84
CA ASP A 60 4.90 5.28 -15.68
C ASP A 60 3.63 5.53 -16.52
N TYR A 61 3.16 4.50 -17.23
CA TYR A 61 1.96 4.52 -18.06
C TYR A 61 0.68 4.84 -17.28
N SER A 62 -0.22 5.57 -17.95
CA SER A 62 -1.55 5.93 -17.44
C SER A 62 -2.69 5.43 -18.33
N ASN A 63 -2.37 4.80 -19.46
CA ASN A 63 -3.30 4.25 -20.45
C ASN A 63 -2.63 3.11 -21.24
N GLU A 64 -3.42 2.38 -22.03
CA GLU A 64 -2.97 1.24 -22.84
C GLU A 64 -1.86 1.59 -23.84
N GLN A 65 -1.94 2.75 -24.50
CA GLN A 65 -0.96 3.14 -25.53
C GLN A 65 0.41 3.43 -24.92
N GLU A 66 0.44 4.11 -23.78
CA GLU A 66 1.66 4.32 -22.99
C GLU A 66 2.23 3.00 -22.47
N TYR A 67 1.36 2.11 -21.98
CA TYR A 67 1.76 0.77 -21.53
C TYR A 67 2.44 -0.01 -22.65
N GLU A 68 1.82 -0.10 -23.83
CA GLU A 68 2.40 -0.82 -24.98
C GLU A 68 3.75 -0.24 -25.41
N ALA A 69 3.89 1.09 -25.40
CA ALA A 69 5.13 1.77 -25.77
C ALA A 69 6.24 1.48 -24.74
N GLU A 70 5.89 1.55 -23.45
CA GLU A 70 6.82 1.32 -22.35
C GLU A 70 7.22 -0.15 -22.23
N ASP A 71 6.30 -1.08 -22.43
CA ASP A 71 6.57 -2.52 -22.46
C ASP A 71 7.52 -2.88 -23.61
N LYS A 72 7.29 -2.36 -24.82
CA LYS A 72 8.21 -2.53 -25.96
C LYS A 72 9.60 -1.98 -25.66
N TRP A 73 9.68 -0.79 -25.05
CA TRP A 73 10.96 -0.20 -24.65
C TRP A 73 11.66 -1.07 -23.60
N TYR A 74 10.98 -1.45 -22.52
CA TYR A 74 11.54 -2.25 -21.44
C TYR A 74 12.04 -3.60 -21.96
N ASN A 75 11.26 -4.27 -22.81
CA ASN A 75 11.64 -5.54 -23.43
C ASN A 75 12.77 -5.43 -24.46
N SER A 76 13.07 -4.21 -24.96
CA SER A 76 14.22 -3.96 -25.85
C SER A 76 15.54 -3.76 -25.11
N LEU A 77 15.50 -3.54 -23.79
CA LEU A 77 16.69 -3.32 -22.96
C LEU A 77 17.50 -4.60 -22.77
N LEU A 78 18.80 -4.44 -22.55
CA LEU A 78 19.66 -5.55 -22.11
C LEU A 78 19.25 -6.04 -20.71
N PRO A 79 19.45 -7.32 -20.36
CA PRO A 79 19.02 -7.85 -19.06
C PRO A 79 19.55 -7.08 -17.84
N ALA A 80 20.80 -6.60 -17.89
CA ALA A 80 21.37 -5.80 -16.81
C ALA A 80 20.68 -4.43 -16.65
N GLU A 81 20.27 -3.83 -17.77
CA GLU A 81 19.54 -2.56 -17.78
C GLU A 81 18.09 -2.74 -17.33
N GLN A 82 17.43 -3.82 -17.74
CA GLN A 82 16.09 -4.19 -17.26
C GLN A 82 16.08 -4.32 -15.73
N LEU A 83 17.04 -5.05 -15.16
CA LEU A 83 17.15 -5.22 -13.72
C LEU A 83 17.33 -3.86 -13.01
N ARG A 84 18.22 -3.02 -13.53
CA ARG A 84 18.49 -1.69 -12.97
C ARG A 84 17.26 -0.79 -13.00
N VAL A 85 16.57 -0.73 -14.14
CA VAL A 85 15.36 0.08 -14.35
C VAL A 85 14.23 -0.42 -13.47
N LYS A 86 14.03 -1.74 -13.37
CA LYS A 86 13.01 -2.35 -12.53
C LYS A 86 13.24 -2.09 -11.04
N GLN A 87 14.45 -2.32 -10.54
CA GLN A 87 14.75 -2.06 -9.13
C GLN A 87 14.56 -0.59 -8.77
N LYS A 88 14.95 0.32 -9.66
CA LYS A 88 14.69 1.75 -9.49
C LYS A 88 13.20 2.08 -9.50
N SER A 89 12.41 1.41 -10.32
CA SER A 89 10.98 1.69 -10.39
C SER A 89 10.20 1.22 -9.16
N TRP A 90 10.73 0.27 -8.39
CA TRP A 90 10.14 -0.12 -7.11
C TRP A 90 10.14 1.01 -6.06
N GLU A 91 11.05 2.00 -6.14
CA GLU A 91 11.05 3.14 -5.23
C GLU A 91 9.77 4.00 -5.34
N LYS A 92 9.06 3.89 -6.47
CA LYS A 92 7.79 4.60 -6.70
C LYS A 92 6.71 4.24 -5.69
N ILE A 93 6.77 3.06 -5.07
CA ILE A 93 5.80 2.66 -4.03
C ILE A 93 5.85 3.60 -2.82
N PHE A 94 6.95 4.33 -2.60
CA PHE A 94 7.07 5.29 -1.50
C PHE A 94 6.50 6.68 -1.84
N ASP A 95 6.23 6.96 -3.12
CA ASP A 95 5.48 8.15 -3.52
C ASP A 95 3.99 7.91 -3.25
N VAL A 96 3.51 8.45 -2.14
CA VAL A 96 2.11 8.36 -1.72
C VAL A 96 1.29 9.59 -2.11
N SER A 97 1.82 10.46 -2.98
CA SER A 97 1.09 11.61 -3.48
C SER A 97 -0.14 11.17 -4.31
N PRO A 98 -1.31 11.79 -4.09
CA PRO A 98 -2.54 11.39 -4.78
C PRO A 98 -2.39 11.47 -6.30
N ARG A 99 -2.68 10.35 -6.99
CA ARG A 99 -2.79 10.26 -8.44
C ARG A 99 -3.85 9.23 -8.79
N GLU A 100 -4.76 9.58 -9.66
CA GLU A 100 -5.83 8.70 -10.15
C GLU A 100 -5.79 8.68 -11.67
N ASN A 101 -5.68 7.49 -12.25
CA ASN A 101 -5.78 7.23 -13.68
C ASN A 101 -6.50 5.88 -13.90
N GLU A 102 -6.61 5.43 -15.15
CA GLU A 102 -7.33 4.19 -15.50
C GLU A 102 -6.73 2.93 -14.85
N TRP A 103 -5.45 2.96 -14.50
CA TRP A 103 -4.66 1.81 -14.06
C TRP A 103 -4.20 1.90 -12.60
N GLU A 104 -4.17 3.10 -12.02
CA GLU A 104 -3.62 3.35 -10.70
C GLU A 104 -4.45 4.34 -9.87
N ASN A 105 -4.65 3.99 -8.59
CA ASN A 105 -5.28 4.84 -7.57
C ASN A 105 -4.30 5.15 -6.43
N ARG A 106 -3.18 5.77 -6.76
CA ARG A 106 -2.09 6.06 -5.81
C ARG A 106 -2.55 7.02 -4.73
N GLY A 107 -2.34 6.65 -3.47
CA GLY A 107 -2.81 7.42 -2.32
C GLY A 107 -4.20 7.01 -1.80
N LYS A 108 -4.90 6.10 -2.50
CA LYS A 108 -6.16 5.52 -2.02
C LYS A 108 -5.97 4.62 -0.80
N TYR A 109 -4.96 3.75 -0.85
CA TYR A 109 -4.58 2.84 0.23
C TYR A 109 -3.09 3.03 0.56
N ILE A 110 -2.82 3.61 1.73
CA ILE A 110 -1.46 3.84 2.22
C ILE A 110 -1.26 2.98 3.45
N GLN A 111 -0.24 2.14 3.42
CA GLN A 111 0.22 1.43 4.60
C GLN A 111 1.37 2.18 5.28
N ALA A 112 1.42 2.06 6.60
CA ALA A 112 2.51 2.51 7.46
C ALA A 112 3.26 1.29 7.96
N THR A 113 4.58 1.26 7.76
CA THR A 113 5.47 0.22 8.30
C THR A 113 6.40 0.84 9.33
N PHE A 114 6.52 0.20 10.50
CA PHE A 114 7.39 0.65 11.59
C PHE A 114 7.91 -0.54 12.40
N TRP A 115 8.95 -0.33 13.22
CA TRP A 115 9.67 -1.43 13.89
C TRP A 115 9.09 -1.82 15.25
N GLU A 116 8.63 -0.84 16.03
CA GLU A 116 8.24 -1.04 17.42
C GLU A 116 6.83 -0.54 17.68
N LEU A 117 6.02 -1.37 18.34
CA LEU A 117 4.71 -0.99 18.85
C LEU A 117 4.82 -0.69 20.34
N ARG A 118 4.68 0.57 20.73
CA ARG A 118 4.76 0.96 22.14
C ARG A 118 3.39 1.38 22.68
N LEU A 119 3.13 1.04 23.94
CA LEU A 119 1.83 1.31 24.58
C LEU A 119 1.53 2.80 24.73
N ASP A 120 2.55 3.64 24.91
CA ASP A 120 2.43 5.11 24.98
C ASP A 120 1.99 5.74 23.66
N GLN A 121 2.08 5.01 22.55
CA GLN A 121 1.62 5.44 21.22
C GLN A 121 0.17 5.07 20.95
N VAL A 122 -0.48 4.27 21.81
CA VAL A 122 -1.86 3.85 21.63
C VAL A 122 -2.80 4.96 22.06
N ILE A 123 -3.54 5.53 21.11
CA ILE A 123 -4.50 6.60 21.39
C ILE A 123 -5.95 6.09 21.52
N GLU A 124 -6.28 4.96 20.88
CA GLU A 124 -7.59 4.35 21.05
C GLU A 124 -7.57 2.83 20.81
N VAL A 125 -8.39 2.10 21.57
CA VAL A 125 -8.61 0.66 21.41
C VAL A 125 -10.10 0.42 21.25
N ARG A 126 -10.49 -0.14 20.10
CA ARG A 126 -11.91 -0.39 19.77
C ARG A 126 -12.17 -1.85 19.61
N HIS A 127 -13.11 -2.37 20.41
CA HIS A 127 -13.58 -3.73 20.29
C HIS A 127 -14.73 -3.81 19.28
N PHE A 128 -14.68 -4.80 18.39
CA PHE A 128 -15.75 -5.07 17.45
C PHE A 128 -15.91 -6.58 17.25
N LYS A 129 -17.08 -7.00 16.76
CA LYS A 129 -17.35 -8.41 16.46
C LYS A 129 -17.25 -8.64 14.97
N GLY A 130 -16.29 -9.47 14.59
CA GLY A 130 -16.10 -9.91 13.21
C GLY A 130 -17.32 -10.71 12.74
N ARG A 131 -17.81 -10.38 11.54
CA ARG A 131 -18.95 -11.06 10.91
C ARG A 131 -18.44 -11.84 9.71
N LYS A 132 -17.72 -12.95 9.97
CA LYS A 132 -17.30 -13.88 8.92
C LYS A 132 -18.54 -14.35 8.17
N LYS A 133 -18.69 -13.90 6.92
CA LYS A 133 -19.67 -14.45 5.99
C LYS A 133 -18.96 -15.55 5.21
N TYR A 134 -19.49 -16.77 5.31
CA TYR A 134 -19.13 -17.90 4.47
C TYR A 134 -19.69 -17.71 3.07
#